data_AF-A0A654U487-F1
#
_entry.id   AF-A0A654U487-F1
#
_cell.length_a   1.000
_cell.length_b   1.000
_cell.length_c   1.000
_cell.angle_alpha   90.00
_cell.angle_beta   90.00
_cell.angle_gamma   90.00
#
_symmetry.space_group_name_H-M   'P 1'
#
loop_
_entity.id
_entity.type
_entity.pdbx_description
1 polymer ?
#
loop_
_entity_poly.entity_id
_entity_poly.type
_entity_poly.pdbx_seq_one_letter_code
_entity_poly.pdbx_strand_id
1 'polypeptide(L)' 'MGTRLRVIPNHVCLTTNLVDDVAVVRDATLIDRWKVAARGKNH' A
#
# COMPACT_ATOMS: atom_id res chain seq x y z
N MET A 1 14.11 9.75 18.05
CA MET A 1 12.92 10.29 17.35
C MET A 1 13.07 9.95 15.88
N GLY A 2 12.02 9.43 15.23
CA GLY A 2 12.09 8.91 13.86
C GLY A 2 11.51 9.86 12.82
N THR A 3 12.14 9.91 11.64
CA THR A 3 11.64 10.64 10.46
C THR A 3 10.84 9.70 9.57
N ARG A 4 9.67 10.16 9.09
CA ARG A 4 8.87 9.39 8.14
C ARG A 4 9.22 9.80 6.71
N LEU A 5 9.57 8.82 5.88
CA LEU A 5 9.90 8.99 4.48
C LEU A 5 8.84 8.34 3.58
N ARG A 6 8.69 8.84 2.34
CA ARG A 6 7.90 8.21 1.29
C ARG A 6 8.85 7.55 0.31
N VAL A 7 8.63 6.27 -0.01
CA VAL A 7 9.49 5.47 -0.89
C VAL A 7 8.63 4.94 -2.04
N ILE A 8 9.14 5.07 -3.27
CA ILE A 8 8.51 4.46 -4.45
C ILE A 8 9.00 3.01 -4.55
N PRO A 9 8.09 2.02 -4.61
CA PRO A 9 8.50 0.63 -4.76
C PRO A 9 9.14 0.40 -6.13
N ASN A 10 10.13 -0.49 -6.18
CA ASN A 10 10.78 -0.89 -7.44
C ASN A 10 9.81 -1.64 -8.38
N HIS A 11 8.97 -2.51 -7.81
CA HIS A 11 7.95 -3.24 -8.55
C HIS A 11 6.64 -3.29 -7.76
N VAL A 12 5.61 -2.60 -8.25
CA VAL A 12 4.36 -2.39 -7.51
C VAL A 12 3.64 -3.69 -7.16
N CYS A 13 3.54 -4.63 -8.11
CA CYS A 13 2.73 -5.85 -7.91
C CYS A 13 3.20 -6.69 -6.71
N LEU A 14 4.51 -6.80 -6.51
CA LEU A 14 5.07 -7.52 -5.37
C LEU A 14 4.73 -6.80 -4.06
N THR A 15 4.97 -5.49 -3.98
CA THR A 15 4.67 -4.70 -2.79
C THR A 15 3.19 -4.76 -2.42
N THR A 16 2.28 -4.64 -3.39
CA THR A 16 0.83 -4.73 -3.14
C THR A 16 0.39 -6.13 -2.70
N ASN A 17 1.08 -7.19 -3.14
CA ASN A 17 0.77 -8.56 -2.72
C ASN A 17 1.24 -8.90 -1.28
N LEU A 18 2.06 -8.04 -0.68
CA LEU A 18 2.58 -8.22 0.68
C LEU A 18 1.70 -7.57 1.77
N VAL A 19 0.72 -6.75 1.39
CA VAL A 19 -0.12 -5.99 2.32
C VAL A 19 -1.59 -6.34 2.13
N ASP A 20 -2.37 -6.37 3.21
CA ASP A 20 -3.80 -6.68 3.16
C ASP A 20 -4.65 -5.53 2.60
N ASP A 21 -4.22 -4.28 2.83
CA ASP A 21 -4.93 -3.07 2.41
C ASP A 21 -3.95 -1.99 1.93
N VAL A 22 -4.44 -1.11 1.07
CA VAL A 22 -3.75 0.11 0.64
C VAL A 22 -4.45 1.35 1.20
N ALA A 23 -3.65 2.30 1.70
CA ALA A 23 -4.15 3.59 2.18
C ALA A 23 -4.41 4.54 1.00
N VAL A 24 -5.61 5.10 0.93
CA VAL A 24 -5.94 6.17 -0.02
C VAL A 24 -5.75 7.50 0.69
N VAL A 25 -4.88 8.34 0.13
CA VAL A 25 -4.48 9.61 0.75
C VAL A 25 -4.75 10.77 -0.21
N ARG A 26 -5.34 11.85 0.32
CA ARG A 26 -5.53 13.14 -0.36
C ARG A 26 -5.07 14.24 0.58
N ASP A 27 -4.23 15.17 0.08
CA ASP A 27 -3.72 16.30 0.87
C ASP A 27 -3.14 15.86 2.23
N ALA A 28 -2.31 14.82 2.20
CA ALA A 28 -1.71 14.16 3.37
C ALA A 28 -2.71 13.55 4.39
N THR A 29 -4.00 13.53 4.08
CA THR A 29 -5.06 12.97 4.92
C THR A 29 -5.45 11.59 4.41
N LEU A 30 -5.54 10.60 5.32
CA LEU A 30 -6.09 9.28 5.00
C LEU A 30 -7.60 9.44 4.79
N ILE A 31 -8.06 9.18 3.57
CA ILE A 31 -9.48 9.31 3.22
C ILE A 31 -10.18 7.97 3.07
N ASP A 32 -9.43 6.88 2.85
CA ASP A 32 -10.00 5.54 2.74
C ASP A 32 -8.92 4.45 2.90
N ARG A 33 -9.34 3.20 3.04
CA ARG A 33 -8.50 2.00 2.96
C ARG A 33 -9.18 0.96 2.06
N TRP A 34 -8.46 0.53 1.03
CA TRP A 34 -8.96 -0.50 0.12
C TRP A 34 -8.30 -1.83 0.37
N LYS A 35 -9.12 -2.88 0.48
CA LYS A 35 -8.63 -4.24 0.59
C LYS A 35 -8.00 -4.73 -0.71
N VAL A 36 -6.84 -5.35 -0.62
CA VAL A 36 -6.22 -6.09 -1.71
C VAL A 36 -6.94 -7.44 -1.85
N ALA A 37 -8.11 -7.43 -2.49
CA ALA A 37 -9.02 -8.58 -2.54
C ALA A 37 -8.41 -9.85 -3.19
N ALA A 38 -7.40 -9.69 -4.03
CA ALA A 38 -6.70 -10.77 -4.71
C ALA A 38 -5.34 -11.14 -4.08
N ARG A 39 -5.01 -10.62 -2.88
CA ARG A 39 -3.73 -10.92 -2.22
C ARG A 39 -3.49 -12.43 -2.13
N GLY A 40 -2.32 -12.87 -2.58
CA GLY A 40 -1.87 -14.27 -2.54
C GLY A 40 -2.50 -15.17 -3.61
N LYS A 41 -3.35 -14.66 -4.50
CA LYS A 41 -3.98 -15.46 -5.57
C LYS A 41 -3.06 -15.59 -6.79
N ASN A 42 -1.96 -16.32 -6.61
CA ASN A 42 -0.91 -16.53 -7.62
C ASN A 42 -0.96 -17.93 -8.28
N HIS A 43 -2.09 -18.61 -8.19
CA HIS A 43 -2.28 -19.98 -8.69
C HIS A 43 -2.78 -20.00 -10.13
#